data_AF-A0AB38PIL0-F1
#
_entry.id   AF-A0AB38PIL0-F1
#
_cell.length_a   1.000
_cell.length_b   1.000
_cell.length_c   1.000
_cell.angle_alpha   90.00
_cell.angle_beta   90.00
_cell.angle_gamma   90.00
#
_symmetry.space_group_name_H-M   'P 1'
#
loop_
_entity.id
_entity.type
_entity.pdbx_description
1 polymer ?
#
loop_
_entity_poly.entity_id
_entity_poly.type
_entity_poly.pdbx_seq_one_letter_code
_entity_poly.pdbx_strand_id
1 'polypeptide(L)' 'QAADITVGSKEGNRRLFEIIRKELPFDQLIDEKDFSWVHVSFRTGKNRKQVLKL' A
#
# COMPACT_ATOMS: atom_id res chain seq x y z
N GLN A 1 5.18 -6.04 -10.27
CA GLN A 1 3.99 -5.30 -10.75
C GLN A 1 3.58 -4.34 -9.65
N ALA A 2 2.95 -3.21 -9.98
CA ALA A 2 2.51 -2.22 -9.00
C ALA A 2 1.13 -1.70 -9.38
N ALA A 3 0.38 -1.24 -8.39
CA ALA A 3 -0.95 -0.67 -8.53
C ALA A 3 -1.18 0.43 -7.50
N ASP A 4 -1.85 1.49 -7.92
CA ASP A 4 -2.30 2.58 -7.07
C ASP A 4 -3.78 2.37 -6.74
N ILE A 5 -4.09 2.32 -5.45
CA ILE A 5 -5.44 2.05 -4.96
C ILE A 5 -5.91 3.25 -4.15
N THR A 6 -7.12 3.71 -4.42
CA THR A 6 -7.78 4.73 -3.60
C THR A 6 -9.24 4.36 -3.41
N VAL A 7 -9.76 4.58 -2.21
CA VAL A 7 -11.18 4.39 -1.88
C VAL A 7 -11.94 5.72 -1.83
N GLY A 8 -11.33 6.81 -2.31
CA GLY A 8 -11.95 8.14 -2.39
C GLY A 8 -11.93 8.94 -1.08
N SER A 9 -11.48 8.35 0.03
CA SER A 9 -11.41 8.98 1.34
C SER A 9 -10.11 8.62 2.06
N LYS A 10 -9.46 9.61 2.71
CA LYS A 10 -8.21 9.42 3.47
C LYS A 10 -8.31 8.35 4.56
N GLU A 11 -9.39 8.36 5.34
CA GLU A 11 -9.60 7.36 6.38
C GLU A 11 -9.76 5.94 5.83
N GLY A 12 -10.44 5.83 4.68
CA GLY A 12 -10.60 4.57 3.98
C GLY A 12 -9.27 4.06 3.41
N ASN A 13 -8.46 4.95 2.84
CA ASN A 13 -7.12 4.62 2.36
C ASN A 13 -6.21 4.16 3.50
N ARG A 14 -6.30 4.80 4.67
CA ARG A 14 -5.58 4.36 5.87
C ARG A 14 -5.99 2.96 6.35
N ARG A 15 -7.29 2.66 6.33
CA ARG A 15 -7.78 1.30 6.64
C ARG A 15 -7.31 0.28 5.61
N LEU A 16 -7.41 0.61 4.32
CA LEU A 16 -6.93 -0.23 3.23
C LEU A 16 -5.43 -0.53 3.37
N PHE A 17 -4.63 0.50 3.65
CA PHE A 17 -3.20 0.37 3.90
C PHE A 17 -2.90 -0.63 5.02
N GLU A 18 -3.60 -0.51 6.16
CA GLU A 18 -3.43 -1.42 7.30
C GLU A 18 -3.89 -2.86 6.99
N ILE A 19 -4.95 -3.03 6.19
CA ILE A 19 -5.40 -4.34 5.71
C ILE A 19 -4.33 -4.97 4.81
N ILE A 20 -3.83 -4.24 3.81
CA ILE A 20 -2.79 -4.74 2.89
C ILE A 20 -1.54 -5.10 3.69
N ARG A 21 -1.15 -4.25 4.64
CA ARG A 21 0.01 -4.46 5.49
C ARG A 21 -0.05 -5.75 6.32
N LYS A 22 -1.23 -6.10 6.83
CA LYS A 22 -1.42 -7.28 7.69
C LYS A 22 -1.71 -8.56 6.90
N GLU A 23 -2.61 -8.47 5.93
CA GLU A 23 -3.25 -9.63 5.31
C GLU A 23 -2.64 -10.01 3.96
N LEU A 24 -2.04 -9.06 3.23
CA LEU A 24 -1.61 -9.28 1.84
C LEU A 24 -0.07 -9.39 1.72
N PRO A 25 0.42 -10.22 0.78
CA PRO A 25 1.83 -10.23 0.41
C PRO A 25 2.12 -9.06 -0.53
N PHE A 26 3.03 -8.16 -0.12
CA PHE A 26 3.49 -7.03 -0.93
C PHE A 26 5.01 -6.89 -0.83
N ASP A 27 5.63 -6.33 -1.87
CA ASP A 27 7.04 -5.97 -1.87
C ASP A 27 7.24 -4.58 -1.25
N GLN A 28 6.52 -3.59 -1.75
CA GLN A 28 6.50 -2.23 -1.19
C GLN A 28 5.07 -1.73 -1.03
N LEU A 29 4.83 -1.02 0.06
CA LEU A 29 3.57 -0.35 0.37
C LEU A 29 3.91 1.10 0.71
N ILE A 30 3.46 2.03 -0.12
CA ILE A 30 3.83 3.44 -0.03
C ILE A 30 2.56 4.24 0.26
N ASP A 31 2.62 5.03 1.32
CA ASP A 31 1.65 6.09 1.59
C ASP A 31 2.11 7.34 0.85
N GLU A 32 1.44 7.68 -0.25
CA GLU A 32 1.72 8.89 -1.01
C GLU A 32 0.68 9.97 -0.65
N LYS A 33 1.20 11.15 -0.27
CA LYS A 33 0.41 12.37 -0.08
C LYS A 33 -0.63 12.23 1.03
N ASP A 34 -0.21 11.74 2.20
CA ASP A 34 -1.02 11.68 3.43
C ASP A 34 -2.33 10.88 3.25
N PHE A 35 -2.21 9.61 2.85
CA PHE A 35 -3.31 8.70 2.52
C PHE A 35 -4.24 9.21 1.42
N SER A 36 -3.76 10.01 0.47
CA SER A 36 -4.56 10.38 -0.72
C SER A 36 -4.75 9.21 -1.68
N TRP A 37 -3.75 8.34 -1.78
CA TRP A 37 -3.81 7.03 -2.42
C TRP A 37 -2.78 6.09 -1.79
N VAL A 38 -2.97 4.79 -1.97
CA VAL A 38 -2.10 3.73 -1.45
C VAL A 38 -1.44 3.05 -2.64
N HIS A 39 -0.11 3.19 -2.75
CA HIS A 39 0.65 2.50 -3.77
C HIS A 39 1.12 1.15 -3.23
N VAL A 40 0.75 0.06 -3.91
CA VAL A 40 1.17 -1.29 -3.57
C VAL A 40 1.93 -1.93 -4.73
N SER A 41 3.10 -2.47 -4.44
CA SER A 41 3.89 -3.24 -5.37
C SER A 41 4.02 -4.68 -4.91
N PHE A 42 4.05 -5.59 -5.88
CA PHE A 42 4.21 -7.02 -5.67
C PHE A 42 5.32 -7.57 -6.57
N ARG A 43 6.16 -8.43 -6.01
CA ARG A 43 7.24 -9.08 -6.74
C ARG A 43 7.27 -10.57 -6.41
N THR A 44 7.08 -11.40 -7.42
CA THR A 44 7.19 -12.85 -7.31
C THR A 44 8.59 -13.25 -6.82
N GLY A 45 8.65 -13.97 -5.70
CA GLY A 45 9.87 -14.52 -5.10
C GLY A 45 10.62 -13.63 -4.10
N LYS A 46 10.37 -12.31 -4.07
CA LYS A 46 11.03 -11.42 -3.09
C LYS A 46 10.10 -10.27 -2.73
N ASN A 47 9.34 -10.46 -1.64
CA ASN A 47 8.46 -9.46 -1.06
C ASN A 47 9.12 -8.89 0.19
N ARG A 48 9.73 -7.70 0.08
CA ARG A 48 10.46 -7.04 1.18
C ARG A 48 9.54 -6.52 2.29
N LYS A 49 8.22 -6.48 2.06
CA LYS A 49 7.22 -5.88 2.95
C LYS A 49 7.63 -4.48 3.41
N GLN A 50 8.25 -3.71 2.50
CA GLN A 50 8.79 -2.40 2.81
C GLN A 50 7.68 -1.37 2.88
N VAL A 51 7.59 -0.65 3.98
CA VAL A 51 6.65 0.46 4.14
C VAL A 51 7.38 1.78 3.96
N LEU A 52 6.91 2.61 3.02
CA LEU A 52 7.45 3.94 2.74
C LEU A 52 6.34 4.99 2.91
N LYS A 53 6.74 6.22 3.22
CA LYS A 53 5.83 7.36 3.33
C LYS A 53 6.44 8.54 2.57
N LEU A 54 5.68 9.10 1.62
CA LEU A 54 6.08 10.15 0.69
C LEU A 54 5.12 11.34 0.76
#